data_AF-A0A088DJZ7-F1
#
_entry.id   AF-A0A088DJZ7-F1
#
_cell.length_a   1.000
_cell.length_b   1.000
_cell.length_c   1.000
_cell.angle_alpha   90.00
_cell.angle_beta   90.00
_cell.angle_gamma   90.00
#
_symmetry.space_group_name_H-M   'P 1'
#
loop_
_entity.id
_entity.type
_entity.pdbx_description
1 polymer ?
#
loop_
_entity_poly.entity_id
_entity_poly.type
_entity_poly.pdbx_seq_one_letter_code
_entity_poly.pdbx_strand_id
1 'polypeptide(L)'
;WLITVPLLMVEFYLILRAITAVSGGIFWRLMIGTLVMLIGGYAGEVGYINAWVGFIIGMLGWAYILYEIFAGEASRVAAEKASPSVQSAFSTMRWIVTI
;
A
#
# COMPACT_ATOMS: atom_id res chain seq x y z
N TRP A 1 -11.95 -0.33 -7.90
CA TRP A 1 -10.77 0.11 -7.12
C TRP A 1 -11.01 -0.02 -5.62
N LEU A 2 -12.16 0.43 -5.09
CA LEU A 2 -12.48 0.33 -3.65
C LEU A 2 -12.42 -1.07 -3.05
N ILE A 3 -12.68 -2.12 -3.84
CA ILE A 3 -12.60 -3.51 -3.37
C ILE A 3 -11.24 -4.13 -3.73
N THR A 4 -10.82 -4.00 -4.99
CA THR A 4 -9.65 -4.68 -5.53
C THR A 4 -8.33 -4.17 -4.96
N VAL A 5 -8.19 -2.86 -4.71
CA VAL A 5 -6.93 -2.27 -4.23
C VAL A 5 -6.71 -2.57 -2.73
N PRO A 6 -7.70 -2.43 -1.84
CA PRO A 6 -7.54 -2.88 -0.46
C PRO A 6 -7.30 -4.39 -0.36
N LEU A 7 -7.99 -5.20 -1.19
CA LEU A 7 -7.78 -6.65 -1.21
C LEU A 7 -6.35 -7.01 -1.59
N LEU A 8 -5.76 -6.34 -2.59
CA LEU A 8 -4.36 -6.52 -2.98
C LEU A 8 -3.39 -6.20 -1.81
N MET A 9 -3.67 -5.14 -1.04
CA MET A 9 -2.85 -4.78 0.14
C MET A 9 -3.00 -5.80 1.28
N VAL A 10 -4.20 -6.35 1.47
CA VAL A 10 -4.44 -7.43 2.44
C VAL A 10 -3.69 -8.70 2.02
N GLU A 11 -3.76 -9.07 0.75
CA GLU A 11 -3.06 -10.23 0.21
C GLU A 11 -1.55 -10.11 0.41
N PHE A 12 -0.98 -8.93 0.12
CA PHE A 12 0.42 -8.61 0.40
C PHE A 12 0.80 -8.81 1.87
N TYR A 13 -0.01 -8.29 2.79
CA TYR A 13 0.21 -8.47 4.22
C TYR A 13 0.13 -9.95 4.65
N LEU A 14 -0.81 -10.71 4.10
CA LEU A 14 -0.97 -12.13 4.42
C LEU A 14 0.21 -12.97 3.91
N ILE A 15 0.74 -12.69 2.71
CA ILE A 15 1.94 -13.36 2.17
C ILE A 15 3.15 -13.11 3.08
N LEU A 16 3.36 -11.87 3.52
CA LEU A 16 4.43 -11.55 4.45
C LEU A 16 4.22 -12.18 5.83
N ARG A 17 2.99 -12.21 6.33
CA ARG A 17 2.67 -12.82 7.64
C ARG A 17 2.84 -14.34 7.66
N ALA A 18 2.70 -15.00 6.51
CA ALA A 18 2.88 -16.45 6.41
C ALA A 18 4.33 -16.91 6.64
N ILE A 19 5.31 -16.02 6.40
CA ILE A 19 6.74 -16.36 6.44
C ILE A 19 7.52 -15.63 7.54
N THR A 20 6.97 -14.55 8.10
CA THR A 20 7.60 -13.80 9.19
C THR A 20 6.55 -13.17 10.09
N ALA A 21 6.90 -12.88 11.34
CA ALA A 21 6.02 -12.17 12.26
C ALA A 21 5.97 -10.69 11.87
N VAL A 22 4.97 -10.32 11.07
CA VAL A 22 4.73 -8.94 10.62
C VAL A 22 3.84 -8.23 11.63
N SER A 23 4.12 -6.96 11.94
CA SER A 23 3.27 -6.16 12.82
C SER A 23 1.94 -5.84 12.14
N GLY A 24 0.83 -5.97 12.87
CA GLY A 24 -0.50 -5.57 12.39
C GLY A 24 -0.60 -4.07 12.08
N GLY A 25 0.39 -3.26 12.51
CA GLY A 25 0.49 -1.85 12.15
C GLY A 25 0.70 -1.63 10.65
N ILE A 26 1.47 -2.50 9.98
CA ILE A 26 1.70 -2.41 8.53
C ILE A 26 0.39 -2.54 7.76
N PHE A 27 -0.48 -3.49 8.17
CA PHE A 27 -1.80 -3.66 7.58
C PHE A 27 -2.63 -2.37 7.63
N TRP A 28 -2.71 -1.73 8.80
CA TRP A 28 -3.51 -0.53 8.98
C TRP A 28 -2.93 0.69 8.26
N ARG A 29 -1.61 0.83 8.20
CA ARG A 29 -0.96 1.88 7.41
C ARG A 29 -1.29 1.75 5.92
N LEU A 30 -1.16 0.54 5.35
CA LEU A 30 -1.50 0.29 3.96
C LEU A 30 -3.00 0.49 3.68
N MET A 31 -3.88 0.03 4.58
CA MET A 31 -5.33 0.20 4.47
C MET A 31 -5.76 1.67 4.53
N ILE A 32 -5.21 2.45 5.46
CA ILE A 32 -5.55 3.87 5.58
C ILE A 32 -5.05 4.63 4.34
N GLY A 33 -3.82 4.36 3.89
CA GLY A 33 -3.28 4.96 2.66
C GLY A 33 -4.17 4.71 1.45
N THR A 34 -4.65 3.47 1.28
CA THR A 34 -5.52 3.10 0.15
C THR A 34 -6.90 3.74 0.26
N LEU A 35 -7.49 3.82 1.46
CA LEU A 35 -8.76 4.53 1.66
C LEU A 35 -8.63 6.02 1.37
N VAL A 36 -7.58 6.68 1.86
CA VAL A 36 -7.34 8.11 1.58
C VAL A 36 -7.15 8.35 0.09
N MET A 37 -6.37 7.49 -0.58
CA MET A 37 -6.14 7.57 -2.02
C MET A 37 -7.46 7.49 -2.81
N LEU A 38 -8.28 6.50 -2.51
CA LEU A 38 -9.50 6.21 -3.28
C LEU A 38 -10.65 7.15 -2.95
N ILE A 39 -10.85 7.48 -1.68
CA ILE A 39 -11.91 8.41 -1.26
C ILE A 39 -11.59 9.82 -1.75
N GLY A 40 -10.32 10.25 -1.66
CA GLY A 40 -9.88 11.56 -2.15
C GLY A 40 -10.01 11.68 -3.67
N GLY A 41 -9.54 10.69 -4.43
CA GLY A 41 -9.70 10.64 -5.88
C GLY A 41 -11.16 10.64 -6.30
N TYR A 42 -11.97 9.75 -5.72
CA TYR A 42 -13.40 9.65 -6.03
C TYR A 42 -14.15 10.94 -5.71
N ALA A 43 -13.88 11.58 -4.56
CA ALA A 43 -14.50 12.85 -4.20
C ALA A 43 -14.17 13.98 -5.18
N GLY A 44 -12.97 13.98 -5.76
CA GLY A 44 -12.58 14.90 -6.83
C GLY A 44 -13.29 14.59 -8.15
N GLU A 45 -13.45 13.31 -8.50
CA GLU A 45 -14.12 12.87 -9.74
C GLU A 45 -15.62 13.17 -9.74
N VAL A 46 -16.31 12.98 -8.62
CA VAL A 46 -17.75 13.26 -8.50
C VAL A 46 -18.07 14.73 -8.20
N GLY A 47 -17.04 15.58 -8.07
CA GLY A 47 -17.20 17.02 -7.86
C GLY A 47 -17.62 17.43 -6.45
N TYR A 48 -17.50 16.54 -5.44
CA TYR A 48 -17.70 16.93 -4.04
C TYR A 48 -16.61 17.87 -3.53
N ILE A 49 -15.40 17.76 -4.09
CA ILE A 49 -14.29 18.68 -3.89
C ILE A 49 -13.71 19.11 -5.23
N ASN A 50 -12.88 20.15 -5.22
CA ASN A 50 -12.14 20.57 -6.41
C ASN A 50 -11.29 19.40 -6.94
N ALA A 51 -11.34 19.15 -8.26
CA ALA A 51 -10.66 18.02 -8.90
C ALA A 51 -9.14 18.00 -8.63
N TRP A 52 -8.48 19.16 -8.59
CA TRP A 52 -7.05 19.26 -8.27
C TRP A 52 -6.77 18.91 -6.81
N VAL A 53 -7.67 19.28 -5.91
CA VAL A 53 -7.55 18.92 -4.49
C VAL A 53 -7.73 17.43 -4.29
N GLY A 54 -8.74 16.82 -4.94
CA GLY A 54 -8.93 15.37 -4.93
C GLY A 54 -7.75 14.60 -5.51
N PHE A 55 -7.17 15.10 -6.61
CA PHE A 55 -5.96 14.54 -7.20
C PHE A 55 -4.75 14.60 -6.23
N ILE A 56 -4.51 15.74 -5.58
CA ILE A 56 -3.41 15.88 -4.61
C ILE A 56 -3.60 14.93 -3.42
N ILE A 57 -4.82 14.81 -2.88
CA ILE A 57 -5.11 13.88 -1.79
C ILE A 57 -4.88 12.43 -2.23
N GLY A 58 -5.33 12.09 -3.44
CA GLY A 58 -5.07 10.79 -4.08
C GLY A 58 -3.57 10.47 -4.12
N MET A 59 -2.78 11.41 -4.66
CA MET A 59 -1.33 11.28 -4.78
C MET A 59 -0.62 11.18 -3.42
N LEU A 60 -1.09 11.90 -2.40
CA LEU A 60 -0.54 11.80 -1.04
C LEU A 60 -0.80 10.43 -0.42
N GLY A 61 -2.01 9.87 -0.61
CA GLY A 61 -2.34 8.51 -0.17
C GLY A 61 -1.46 7.45 -0.85
N TRP A 62 -1.23 7.60 -2.15
CA TRP A 62 -0.33 6.73 -2.91
C TRP A 62 1.14 6.85 -2.48
N ALA A 63 1.66 8.08 -2.35
CA ALA A 63 3.02 8.32 -1.89
C ALA A 63 3.27 7.76 -0.48
N TYR A 64 2.26 7.84 0.40
CA TYR A 64 2.31 7.24 1.74
C TYR A 64 2.45 5.71 1.68
N ILE A 65 1.68 5.05 0.81
CA ILE A 65 1.79 3.60 0.59
C ILE A 65 3.19 3.24 0.10
N LEU A 66 3.73 3.97 -0.89
CA LEU A 66 5.07 3.73 -1.41
C LEU A 66 6.14 3.90 -0.32
N TYR A 67 6.02 4.93 0.50
CA TYR A 67 6.93 5.13 1.63
C TYR A 67 6.92 3.93 2.58
N GLU A 68 5.75 3.43 2.97
CA GLU A 68 5.65 2.29 3.90
C GLU A 68 6.21 0.99 3.30
N ILE A 69 6.04 0.79 1.99
CA ILE A 69 6.51 -0.40 1.27
C ILE A 69 8.04 -0.38 1.05
N PHE A 70 8.63 0.77 0.71
CA PHE A 70 10.05 0.89 0.36
C PHE A 70 10.94 1.22 1.56
N ALA A 71 10.51 2.13 2.43
CA ALA A 71 11.30 2.63 3.56
C ALA A 71 10.69 2.27 4.93
N GLY A 72 9.44 1.83 4.95
CA GLY A 72 8.73 1.47 6.18
C GLY A 72 9.10 0.08 6.72
N GLU A 73 8.35 -0.30 7.74
CA GLU A 73 8.60 -1.50 8.54
C GLU A 73 8.51 -2.79 7.71
N ALA A 74 7.67 -2.79 6.66
CA ALA A 74 7.54 -3.90 5.71
C ALA A 74 8.84 -4.17 4.95
N SER A 75 9.57 -3.11 4.55
CA SER A 75 10.84 -3.21 3.84
C SER A 75 11.91 -3.88 4.69
N ARG A 76 12.04 -3.43 5.94
CA ARG A 76 13.03 -3.94 6.88
C ARG A 76 12.76 -5.41 7.23
N VAL A 77 11.50 -5.75 7.47
CA VAL A 77 11.08 -7.12 7.80
C VAL A 77 11.34 -8.09 6.63
N ALA A 78 11.08 -7.66 5.39
CA ALA A 78 11.39 -8.47 4.21
C ALA A 78 12.90 -8.65 4.01
N ALA A 79 13.71 -7.60 4.24
CA ALA A 79 15.16 -7.66 4.06
C ALA A 79 15.88 -8.53 5.12
N GLU A 80 15.44 -8.48 6.38
CA GLU A 80 16.14 -9.14 7.49
C GLU A 80 15.73 -10.60 7.70
N LYS A 81 14.47 -10.97 7.39
CA LYS A 81 13.89 -12.24 7.87
C LYS A 81 13.25 -13.12 6.79
N ALA A 82 13.11 -12.64 5.56
CA ALA A 82 12.39 -13.40 4.52
C ALA A 82 13.32 -14.33 3.73
N SER A 83 12.80 -15.47 3.29
CA SER A 83 13.48 -16.38 2.35
C SER A 83 13.74 -15.68 1.01
N PRO A 84 14.74 -16.12 0.21
CA PRO A 84 15.04 -15.52 -1.10
C PRO A 84 13.84 -15.47 -2.05
N SER A 85 12.97 -16.49 -2.00
CA SER A 85 11.73 -16.55 -2.77
C SER A 85 10.74 -15.43 -2.39
N VAL A 86 10.63 -15.12 -1.10
CA VAL A 86 9.71 -14.08 -0.63
C VAL A 86 10.30 -12.68 -0.84
N GLN A 87 11.62 -12.51 -0.73
CA GLN A 87 12.27 -11.25 -1.10
C GLN A 87 12.05 -10.92 -2.58
N SER A 88 12.13 -11.92 -3.46
CA SER A 88 11.84 -11.78 -4.89
C SER A 88 10.37 -11.41 -5.13
N ALA A 89 9.43 -12.16 -4.53
CA ALA A 89 8.00 -11.85 -4.64
C ALA A 89 7.69 -10.43 -4.14
N PHE A 90 8.26 -10.05 -2.99
CA PHE A 90 8.10 -8.71 -2.42
C PHE A 90 8.66 -7.63 -3.33
N SER A 91 9.84 -7.81 -3.92
CA SER A 91 10.41 -6.89 -4.91
C SER A 91 9.48 -6.70 -6.11
N THR A 92 8.95 -7.78 -6.69
CA THR A 92 7.98 -7.71 -7.80
C THR A 92 6.72 -6.95 -7.39
N MET A 93 6.20 -7.19 -6.18
CA MET A 93 5.01 -6.50 -5.68
C MET A 93 5.25 -5.00 -5.46
N ARG A 94 6.45 -4.58 -5.06
CA ARG A 94 6.82 -3.14 -5.01
C ARG A 94 6.68 -2.47 -6.36
N TRP A 95 7.11 -3.15 -7.41
CA TRP A 95 7.03 -2.64 -8.77
C TRP A 95 5.59 -2.47 -9.22
N ILE A 96 4.71 -3.44 -8.94
CA ILE A 96 3.27 -3.38 -9.29
C ILE A 96 2.55 -2.21 -8.62
N VAL A 97 2.96 -1.81 -7.40
CA VAL A 97 2.35 -0.65 -6.72
C VAL A 97 2.90 0.69 -7.25
N THR A 98 4.06 0.66 -7.92
CA THR A 98 4.77 1.84 -8.41
C THR A 98 4.47 2.14 -9.89
N ILE A 99 4.33 1.10 -10.72
CA ILE A 99 4.21 1.15 -12.20
C ILE A 99 2.97 0.36 -12.61
#